data_AF-A0A970GTJ8-F1
#
_entry.id   AF-A0A970GTJ8-F1
#
_cell.length_a   1.000
_cell.length_b   1.000
_cell.length_c   1.000
_cell.angle_alpha   90.00
_cell.angle_beta   90.00
_cell.angle_gamma   90.00
#
_symmetry.space_group_name_H-M   'P 1'
#
loop_
_entity.id
_entity.type
_entity.pdbx_description
1 polymer ?
#
loop_
_entity_poly.entity_id
_entity_poly.type
_entity_poly.pdbx_seq_one_letter_code
_entity_poly.pdbx_strand_id
1 'polypeptide(L)'
;MFDLTLGQQRVFKNRFGEDIREDILNLTRRAYFTGSHLPEEIGRAVADEALRGGLSNVSPKNRSLLDDAVKAVKRTAGTPVFDSGSYSAYQTRDYVMMVKEEEVNRNE
;
A
#
# COMPACT_ATOMS: atom_id res chain seq x y z
N MET A 1 12.55 -1.75 -7.79
CA MET A 1 13.68 -2.57 -8.22
C MET A 1 14.42 -2.92 -6.95
N PHE A 2 14.75 -4.20 -6.75
CA PHE A 2 15.53 -4.63 -5.59
C PHE A 2 17.01 -4.61 -5.97
N ASP A 3 17.85 -4.15 -5.07
CA ASP A 3 19.30 -4.19 -5.22
C ASP A 3 19.86 -5.32 -4.36
N LEU A 4 20.77 -6.10 -4.93
CA LEU A 4 21.56 -7.08 -4.20
C LEU A 4 22.70 -6.35 -3.47
N THR A 5 22.77 -6.53 -2.17
CA THR A 5 23.84 -5.98 -1.32
C THR A 5 24.51 -7.10 -0.55
N LEU A 6 25.84 -7.14 -0.53
CA LEU A 6 26.59 -8.11 0.27
C LEU A 6 26.33 -7.84 1.75
N GLY A 7 25.66 -8.78 2.43
CA GLY A 7 25.36 -8.68 3.85
C GLY A 7 26.50 -9.22 4.70
N GLN A 8 27.05 -10.37 4.32
CA GLN A 8 28.11 -11.01 5.07
C GLN A 8 29.00 -11.86 4.15
N GLN A 9 30.30 -11.85 4.41
CA GLN A 9 31.25 -12.75 3.78
C GLN A 9 31.83 -13.70 4.82
N ARG A 10 31.87 -14.99 4.49
CA ARG A 10 32.42 -16.05 5.35
C ARG A 10 33.46 -16.85 4.59
N VAL A 11 34.48 -17.30 5.31
CA VAL A 11 35.48 -18.23 4.80
C VAL A 11 35.60 -19.36 5.82
N PHE A 12 35.52 -20.60 5.36
CA PHE A 12 35.66 -21.78 6.20
C PHE A 12 36.42 -22.88 5.48
N LYS A 13 37.07 -23.76 6.25
CA LYS A 13 37.75 -24.94 5.72
C LYS A 13 36.76 -26.09 5.56
N ASN A 14 36.77 -26.72 4.39
CA ASN A 14 36.02 -27.95 4.16
C ASN A 14 36.72 -29.15 4.85
N ARG A 15 36.07 -30.32 4.83
CA ARG A 15 36.63 -31.56 5.42
C ARG A 15 37.94 -32.03 4.77
N PHE A 16 38.30 -31.48 3.62
CA PHE A 16 39.54 -31.75 2.87
C PHE A 16 40.62 -30.68 3.10
N GLY A 17 40.35 -29.67 3.95
CA GLY A 17 41.28 -28.60 4.27
C GLY A 17 41.33 -27.46 3.25
N GLU A 18 40.46 -27.46 2.25
CA GLU A 18 40.35 -26.40 1.24
C GLU A 18 39.48 -25.26 1.76
N ASP A 19 39.83 -24.03 1.38
CA ASP A 19 39.09 -22.84 1.76
C ASP A 19 37.87 -22.65 0.85
N ILE A 20 36.69 -22.57 1.46
CA ILE A 20 35.44 -22.24 0.77
C ILE A 20 35.02 -20.84 1.22
N ARG A 21 34.73 -19.99 0.23
CA ARG A 21 34.15 -18.65 0.43
C ARG A 21 32.64 -18.71 0.19
N GLU A 22 31.90 -18.16 1.13
CA GLU A 22 30.45 -17.98 1.04
C GLU A 22 30.11 -16.50 1.19
N ASP A 23 29.41 -15.97 0.18
CA ASP A 23 28.93 -14.59 0.15
C ASP A 23 27.40 -14.58 0.37
N ILE A 24 26.96 -14.10 1.52
CA ILE A 24 25.54 -13.96 1.87
C ILE A 24 25.05 -12.60 1.35
N LEU A 25 24.11 -12.64 0.41
CA LEU A 25 23.52 -11.46 -0.21
C LEU A 25 22.17 -11.14 0.42
N ASN A 26 21.94 -9.87 0.72
CA ASN A 26 20.65 -9.33 1.12
C ASN A 26 20.00 -8.59 -0.04
N LEU A 27 18.66 -8.66 -0.11
CA LEU A 27 17.87 -7.84 -1.01
C LEU A 27 17.50 -6.55 -0.28
N THR A 28 17.92 -5.41 -0.80
CA THR A 28 17.48 -4.10 -0.32
C THR A 28 16.50 -3.50 -1.32
N ARG A 29 15.40 -2.95 -0.80
CA ARG A 29 14.40 -2.28 -1.62
C ARG A 29 14.83 -0.83 -1.80
N ARG A 30 15.02 -0.38 -3.03
CA ARG A 30 15.10 1.07 -3.29
C ARG A 30 13.79 1.72 -2.86
N ALA A 31 13.88 2.80 -2.09
CA ALA A 31 12.73 3.62 -1.75
C ALA A 31 12.05 4.04 -3.06
N TYR A 32 10.82 3.56 -3.25
CA TYR A 32 10.01 3.98 -4.37
C TYR A 32 9.38 5.32 -3.97
N PHE A 33 9.88 6.40 -4.55
CA PHE A 33 9.15 7.66 -4.57
C PHE A 33 8.08 7.55 -5.66
N THR A 34 7.02 6.79 -5.39
CA THR A 34 5.76 7.01 -6.10
C THR A 34 5.19 8.31 -5.57
N GLY A 35 5.02 9.32 -6.42
CA GLY A 35 4.30 10.53 -6.03
C GLY A 35 3.00 10.10 -5.37
N SER A 36 2.81 10.50 -4.11
CA SER A 36 1.80 9.97 -3.18
C SER A 36 0.36 10.02 -3.71
N HIS A 37 0.12 10.80 -4.76
CA HIS A 37 -1.20 11.07 -5.33
C HIS A 37 -1.51 10.26 -6.58
N LEU A 38 -0.54 9.62 -7.24
CA LEU A 38 -0.76 8.94 -8.51
C LEU A 38 -1.82 7.81 -8.42
N PRO A 39 -1.80 6.92 -7.40
CA PRO A 39 -2.83 5.89 -7.26
C PRO A 39 -4.23 6.47 -7.01
N GLU A 40 -4.33 7.56 -6.25
CA GLU A 40 -5.60 8.21 -5.96
C GLU A 40 -6.17 8.90 -7.21
N GLU A 41 -5.33 9.59 -7.96
CA GLU A 41 -5.73 10.28 -9.19
C GLU A 41 -6.20 9.28 -10.26
N ILE A 42 -5.41 8.22 -10.51
CA ILE A 42 -5.78 7.16 -11.46
C ILE A 42 -7.04 6.44 -10.97
N GLY A 43 -7.10 6.07 -9.69
CA GLY A 43 -8.26 5.38 -9.12
C GLY A 43 -9.55 6.17 -9.27
N ARG A 44 -9.52 7.49 -9.02
CA ARG A 44 -10.66 8.38 -9.22
C ARG A 44 -11.05 8.50 -10.68
N ALA A 45 -10.09 8.62 -11.60
CA ALA A 45 -10.37 8.70 -13.03
C ALA A 45 -11.07 7.42 -13.55
N VAL A 46 -10.55 6.25 -13.18
CA VAL A 46 -11.14 4.95 -13.53
C VAL A 46 -12.54 4.80 -12.95
N ALA A 47 -12.75 5.20 -11.69
CA ALA A 47 -14.06 5.14 -11.05
C ALA A 47 -15.08 6.08 -11.73
N ASP A 48 -14.70 7.31 -12.07
CA ASP A 48 -15.57 8.27 -12.76
C ASP A 48 -16.00 7.73 -14.14
N GLU A 49 -15.05 7.17 -14.90
CA GLU A 49 -15.33 6.58 -16.21
C GLU A 49 -16.27 5.37 -16.11
N ALA A 50 -16.03 4.46 -15.16
CA ALA A 50 -16.87 3.28 -14.95
C ALA A 50 -18.31 3.65 -14.57
N LEU A 51 -18.48 4.61 -13.65
CA LEU A 51 -19.81 5.06 -13.22
C LEU A 51 -20.55 5.80 -14.34
N ARG A 52 -19.85 6.63 -15.12
CA ARG A 52 -20.44 7.30 -16.30
C ARG A 52 -20.85 6.31 -17.36
N GLY A 53 -20.04 5.26 -17.60
CA GLY A 53 -20.40 4.17 -18.51
C GLY A 53 -21.64 3.39 -18.06
N GLY A 54 -21.92 3.34 -16.76
CA GLY A 54 -23.12 2.72 -16.19
C GLY A 54 -24.42 3.50 -16.40
N LEU A 55 -24.38 4.79 -16.72
CA LEU A 55 -25.57 5.66 -16.85
C LEU A 55 -26.54 5.19 -17.94
N SER A 56 -26.02 4.58 -19.01
CA SER A 56 -26.83 4.05 -20.11
C SER A 56 -27.58 2.77 -19.73
N ASN A 57 -27.07 2.01 -18.76
CA ASN A 57 -27.58 0.67 -18.40
C ASN A 57 -28.43 0.68 -17.12
N VAL A 58 -28.45 1.79 -16.38
CA VAL A 58 -29.18 1.90 -15.11
C VAL A 58 -30.66 2.22 -15.32
N SER A 59 -31.51 1.51 -14.59
CA SER A 59 -32.95 1.76 -14.51
C SER A 59 -33.24 3.20 -14.05
N PRO A 60 -34.29 3.88 -14.57
CA PRO A 60 -34.61 5.26 -14.22
C PRO A 60 -34.72 5.54 -12.72
N LYS A 61 -35.17 4.55 -11.94
CA LYS A 61 -35.33 4.65 -10.48
C LYS A 61 -33.99 4.82 -9.74
N ASN A 62 -32.89 4.35 -10.31
CA ASN A 62 -31.57 4.33 -9.67
C ASN A 62 -30.63 5.39 -10.25
N ARG A 63 -31.10 6.22 -11.21
CA ARG A 63 -30.27 7.26 -11.84
C ARG A 63 -29.79 8.33 -10.86
N SER A 64 -30.63 8.73 -9.92
CA SER A 64 -30.25 9.70 -8.88
C SER A 64 -29.11 9.17 -8.02
N LEU A 65 -29.19 7.92 -7.59
CA LEU A 65 -28.14 7.26 -6.80
C LEU A 65 -26.81 7.18 -7.56
N LEU A 66 -26.86 6.92 -8.86
CA LEU A 66 -25.66 6.87 -9.70
C LEU A 66 -25.06 8.27 -9.89
N ASP A 67 -25.87 9.31 -10.07
CA ASP A 67 -25.40 10.69 -10.19
C ASP A 67 -24.76 11.19 -8.88
N ASP A 68 -25.31 10.79 -7.74
CA ASP A 68 -24.73 11.06 -6.42
C ASP A 68 -23.40 10.32 -6.23
N ALA A 69 -23.31 9.07 -6.68
CA ALA A 69 -22.06 8.30 -6.65
C ALA A 69 -20.95 8.97 -7.48
N VAL A 70 -21.27 9.45 -8.69
CA VAL A 70 -20.33 10.18 -9.56
C VAL A 70 -19.79 11.44 -8.87
N LYS A 71 -20.65 12.20 -8.17
CA LYS A 71 -20.23 13.38 -7.40
C LYS A 71 -19.35 13.00 -6.21
N ALA A 72 -19.61 11.86 -5.58
CA ALA A 72 -18.89 11.38 -4.41
C ALA A 72 -17.46 10.94 -4.72
N VAL A 73 -17.16 10.41 -5.92
CA VAL A 73 -15.81 9.92 -6.31
C VAL A 73 -14.70 10.95 -6.04
N LYS A 74 -14.97 12.23 -6.28
CA LYS A 74 -14.00 13.31 -6.06
C LYS A 74 -13.65 13.53 -4.59
N ARG A 75 -14.56 13.16 -3.68
CA ARG A 75 -14.47 13.38 -2.23
C ARG A 75 -14.06 12.12 -1.47
N THR A 76 -14.09 10.96 -2.13
CA THR A 76 -13.71 9.69 -1.50
C THR A 76 -12.22 9.74 -1.13
N ALA A 77 -11.95 9.59 0.17
CA ALA A 77 -10.61 9.35 0.67
C ALA A 77 -10.14 7.99 0.11
N GLY A 78 -8.95 7.97 -0.48
CA GLY A 78 -8.37 6.74 -1.02
C GLY A 78 -8.10 5.74 0.10
N THR A 79 -7.88 4.48 -0.29
CA THR A 79 -7.31 3.50 0.63
C THR A 79 -5.90 3.96 1.00
N PRO A 80 -5.50 3.90 2.28
CA PRO A 80 -4.14 4.28 2.68
C PRO A 80 -3.10 3.52 1.85
N VAL A 81 -2.26 4.26 1.13
CA VAL A 81 -1.16 3.68 0.36
C VAL A 81 -0.01 3.40 1.32
N PHE A 82 0.57 2.21 1.22
CA PHE A 82 1.76 1.87 1.99
C PHE A 82 2.91 2.82 1.65
N ASP A 83 3.39 3.53 2.67
CA ASP A 83 4.55 4.40 2.57
C ASP A 83 5.76 3.75 3.25
N SER A 84 6.83 3.54 2.48
CA SER A 84 8.07 2.97 3.00
C SER A 84 8.84 3.91 3.94
N GLY A 85 8.57 5.22 3.91
CA GLY A 85 9.17 6.19 4.83
C GLY A 85 8.61 6.07 6.26
N SER A 86 7.33 5.70 6.38
CA SER A 86 6.65 5.39 7.64
C SER A 86 6.73 3.91 8.03
N TYR A 87 7.58 3.12 7.35
CA TYR A 87 7.71 1.68 7.58
C TYR A 87 8.02 1.29 9.03
N SER A 88 8.81 2.09 9.74
CA SER A 88 9.10 1.87 11.16
C SER A 88 7.86 1.98 12.04
N ALA A 89 6.86 2.79 11.65
CA ALA A 89 5.58 2.88 12.34
C ALA A 89 4.75 1.60 12.13
N TYR A 90 4.83 0.96 10.96
CA TYR A 90 4.11 -0.30 10.70
C TYR A 90 4.71 -1.53 11.41
N GLN A 91 5.89 -1.42 12.03
CA GLN A 91 6.50 -2.50 12.81
C GLN A 91 6.08 -2.47 14.29
N THR A 92 5.44 -1.40 14.77
CA THR A 92 4.95 -1.36 16.14
C THR A 92 3.57 -1.99 16.23
N ARG A 93 3.36 -2.80 17.27
CA ARG A 93 2.10 -3.49 17.56
C ARG A 93 0.88 -2.55 17.51
N ASP A 94 1.08 -1.30 17.93
CA ASP A 94 0.04 -0.27 18.05
C ASP A 94 -0.50 0.19 16.68
N TYR A 95 0.29 0.09 15.61
CA TYR A 95 -0.10 0.53 14.25
C TYR A 95 -0.73 -0.60 13.42
N VAL A 96 -0.36 -1.85 13.68
CA VAL A 96 -0.92 -3.04 13.01
C VAL A 96 -2.31 -3.39 13.55
N MET A 97 -2.62 -3.01 14.79
CA MET A 97 -3.87 -3.28 15.49
C MET A 97 -4.76 -2.03 15.57
N MET A 98 -4.93 -1.25 14.49
CA MET A 98 -5.88 -0.13 14.51
C MET A 98 -7.29 -0.56 14.07
N VAL A 99 -8.01 -1.23 14.98
CA VAL A 99 -9.40 -0.87 15.22
C VAL A 99 -9.32 0.19 16.32
N LYS A 100 -9.42 1.47 15.96
CA LYS A 100 -9.54 2.53 16.96
C LYS A 100 -10.93 2.38 17.58
N GLU A 101 -11.02 1.73 18.73
CA GLU A 101 -12.23 1.77 19.53
C GLU A 101 -12.45 3.23 19.95
N GLU A 102 -13.52 3.83 19.47
CA GLU A 102 -13.92 5.16 19.94
C GLU A 102 -14.25 5.04 21.42
N GLU A 103 -13.50 5.77 22.27
CA GLU A 103 -13.87 5.92 23.68
C GLU A 103 -15.20 6.69 23.73
N VAL A 104 -16.30 5.94 23.87
CA VAL A 104 -17.60 6.49 24.17
C VAL A 104 -17.53 7.09 25.57
N ASN A 105 -17.24 8.38 25.65
CA ASN A 105 -17.40 9.19 26.86
C ASN A 105 -18.88 9.15 27.29
N ARG A 106 -19.23 8.18 28.12
CA ARG A 106 -20.46 8.19 28.91
C ARG A 106 -20.21 9.05 30.14
N ASN A 107 -20.35 10.36 29.97
CA ASN A 107 -20.64 11.25 31.08
C ASN A 107 -22.16 11.44 31.14
N GLU A 108 -22.82 10.66 31.99
CA GLU A 108 -24.09 11.01 32.63
C GLU A 108 -23.96 10.77 34.13
#